data_AF-A0A530Z2F0-F1
#
_entry.id   AF-A0A530Z2F0-F1
#
_cell.length_a   1.000
_cell.length_b   1.000
_cell.length_c   1.000
_cell.angle_alpha   90.00
_cell.angle_beta   90.00
_cell.angle_gamma   90.00
#
_symmetry.space_group_name_H-M   'P 1'
#
loop_
_entity.id
_entity.type
_entity.pdbx_description
1 polymer ?
#
loop_
_entity_poly.entity_id
_entity_poly.type
_entity_poly.pdbx_seq_one_letter_code
_entity_poly.pdbx_strand_id
1 'polypeptide(L)' 'MTTFLFDGPDTAPITILLAHGAGAPMDSASMNATAKALAEAGFRVARFEFHYMAARRYGHRKPPPRAETVNPEYIKA' A
#
# COMPACT_ATOMS: atom_id res chain seq x y z
N MET A 1 12.21 3.95 6.97
CA MET A 1 10.86 4.48 7.22
C MET A 1 9.95 4.03 6.09
N THR A 2 8.76 3.56 6.42
CA THR A 2 7.74 3.21 5.42
C THR A 2 7.10 4.51 4.91
N THR A 3 7.01 4.67 3.59
CA THR A 3 6.33 5.82 2.97
C THR A 3 4.89 5.43 2.65
N PHE A 4 3.95 6.31 2.99
CA PHE A 4 2.54 6.13 2.68
C PHE A 4 2.07 7.06 1.57
N LEU A 5 1.14 6.57 0.77
CA LEU A 5 0.24 7.40 -0.04
C LEU A 5 -1.11 7.45 0.64
N PHE A 6 -1.73 8.63 0.64
CA PHE A 6 -3.04 8.84 1.24
C PHE A 6 -4.06 9.28 0.18
N ASP A 7 -5.27 8.76 0.32
CA ASP A 7 -6.45 9.19 -0.41
C ASP A 7 -7.61 9.44 0.57
N GLY A 8 -8.56 10.30 0.19
CA GLY A 8 -9.73 10.64 1.00
C GLY A 8 -9.47 11.73 2.05
N PRO A 9 -10.49 12.07 2.87
CA PRO A 9 -10.40 13.15 3.84
C PRO A 9 -9.42 12.83 4.97
N ASP A 10 -8.55 13.79 5.32
CA ASP A 10 -7.63 13.62 6.45
C ASP A 10 -8.36 13.42 7.79
N THR A 11 -9.60 13.90 7.88
CA THR A 11 -10.47 13.84 9.05
C THR A 11 -11.45 12.66 9.03
N ALA A 12 -11.32 11.72 8.09
CA ALA A 12 -12.21 10.56 8.05
C ALA A 12 -12.06 9.74 9.34
N PRO A 13 -13.16 9.28 9.96
CA PRO A 13 -13.10 8.57 11.23
C PRO A 13 -12.48 7.18 11.12
N ILE A 14 -12.40 6.62 9.91
CA ILE A 14 -11.88 5.29 9.63
C ILE A 14 -10.80 5.40 8.55
N THR A 15 -9.64 4.79 8.82
CA THR A 15 -8.55 4.62 7.85
C THR A 15 -8.43 3.16 7.43
N ILE A 16 -8.44 2.90 6.12
CA ILE A 16 -8.20 1.57 5.54
C ILE A 16 -6.74 1.52 5.07
N LEU A 17 -5.97 0.57 5.59
CA LEU A 17 -4.60 0.30 5.15
C LEU A 17 -4.60 -0.76 4.05
N LEU A 18 -4.03 -0.45 2.88
CA LEU A 18 -3.88 -1.38 1.76
C LEU A 18 -2.41 -1.67 1.47
N ALA A 19 -2.08 -2.95 1.45
CA ALA A 19 -0.83 -3.47 0.91
C ALA A 19 -1.05 -3.98 -0.52
N HIS A 20 -0.05 -3.86 -1.39
CA HIS A 20 -0.12 -4.43 -2.74
C HIS A 20 0.06 -5.96 -2.73
N GLY A 21 -0.40 -6.61 -3.81
CA GLY A 21 -0.11 -8.01 -4.11
C GLY A 21 1.29 -8.21 -4.70
N ALA A 22 1.64 -9.45 -5.05
CA ALA A 22 2.90 -9.74 -5.72
C ALA A 22 2.95 -9.10 -7.12
N GLY A 23 3.99 -8.31 -7.39
CA GLY A 23 4.32 -7.85 -8.75
C GLY A 23 3.70 -6.53 -9.20
N ALA A 24 2.74 -5.97 -8.48
CA ALA A 24 2.16 -4.66 -8.78
C ALA A 24 2.46 -3.66 -7.64
N PRO A 25 2.86 -2.42 -7.92
CA PRO A 25 3.16 -1.42 -6.90
C PRO A 25 1.88 -0.86 -6.24
N MET A 26 2.05 -0.10 -5.15
CA MET A 26 0.92 0.52 -4.43
C MET A 26 0.13 1.56 -5.25
N ASP A 27 0.72 2.05 -6.34
CA ASP A 27 0.17 2.99 -7.33
C ASP A 27 -0.25 2.29 -8.64
N SER A 28 -0.40 0.96 -8.63
CA SER A 28 -0.98 0.23 -9.77
C SER A 28 -2.40 0.71 -10.10
N ALA A 29 -2.80 0.58 -11.37
CA ALA A 29 -4.11 1.05 -11.84
C ALA A 29 -5.28 0.49 -11.01
N SER A 30 -5.24 -0.81 -10.67
CA SER A 30 -6.25 -1.43 -9.81
C SER A 30 -6.25 -0.83 -8.41
N MET A 31 -5.07 -0.64 -7.80
CA MET A 31 -4.97 -0.10 -6.43
C MET A 31 -5.42 1.37 -6.37
N ASN A 32 -5.08 2.18 -7.38
CA ASN A 32 -5.57 3.55 -7.51
C ASN A 32 -7.09 3.58 -7.62
N ALA A 33 -7.68 2.71 -8.45
CA ALA A 33 -9.13 2.64 -8.60
C ALA A 33 -9.83 2.24 -7.29
N THR A 34 -9.30 1.24 -6.58
CA THR A 34 -9.83 0.81 -5.27
C THR A 34 -9.71 1.93 -4.23
N ALA A 35 -8.55 2.58 -4.12
CA ALA A 35 -8.35 3.66 -3.16
C ALA A 35 -9.28 4.84 -3.43
N LYS A 36 -9.45 5.22 -4.70
CA LYS A 36 -10.39 6.26 -5.12
C LYS A 36 -11.83 5.92 -4.73
N ALA A 37 -12.29 4.70 -5.02
CA ALA A 37 -13.66 4.29 -4.70
C ALA A 37 -13.93 4.30 -3.18
N LEU A 38 -12.96 3.85 -2.37
CA LEU A 38 -13.08 3.90 -0.90
C LEU A 38 -13.04 5.34 -0.37
N ALA A 39 -12.19 6.19 -0.95
CA ALA A 39 -12.14 7.61 -0.61
C ALA A 39 -13.46 8.33 -0.92
N GLU A 40 -14.07 8.06 -2.08
CA GLU A 40 -15.38 8.58 -2.47
C GLU A 40 -16.50 8.07 -1.55
N ALA A 41 -16.34 6.89 -0.96
CA ALA A 41 -17.24 6.36 0.08
C ALA A 41 -17.00 6.96 1.49
N GLY A 42 -16.06 7.89 1.64
CA GLY A 42 -15.81 8.62 2.88
C GLY A 42 -14.73 8.03 3.79
N PHE A 43 -13.98 7.03 3.33
CA PHE A 43 -12.84 6.49 4.08
C PHE A 43 -11.57 7.29 3.81
N ARG A 44 -10.66 7.35 4.79
CA ARG A 44 -9.26 7.64 4.52
C ARG A 44 -8.59 6.34 4.09
N VAL A 45 -7.77 6.38 3.05
CA VAL A 45 -7.03 5.21 2.58
C VAL A 45 -5.55 5.49 2.73
N ALA A 46 -4.82 4.60 3.39
CA ALA A 46 -3.37 4.60 3.45
C ALA A 46 -2.85 3.43 2.60
N ARG A 47 -1.88 3.68 1.73
CA ARG A 47 -1.24 2.67 0.89
C ARG A 47 0.24 2.67 1.13
N PHE A 48 0.85 1.49 1.16
CA PHE A 48 2.29 1.34 1.33
C PHE A 48 2.82 0.20 0.47
N GLU A 49 4.14 0.15 0.35
CA GLU A 49 4.85 -0.97 -0.25
C GLU A 49 5.61 -1.77 0.80
N PHE A 50 5.50 -3.10 0.71
CA PHE A 50 6.46 -3.97 1.36
C PHE A 50 7.85 -3.64 0.86
N HIS A 51 8.86 -3.78 1.71
CA HIS A 51 10.21 -3.32 1.46
C HIS A 51 10.79 -3.87 0.15
N TYR A 52 10.47 -5.11 -0.20
CA TYR A 52 10.91 -5.73 -1.44
C TYR A 52 10.32 -5.08 -2.71
N MET A 53 9.10 -4.54 -2.65
CA MET A 53 8.50 -3.78 -3.76
C MET A 53 9.00 -2.34 -3.76
N ALA A 54 9.12 -1.71 -2.59
CA ALA A 54 9.70 -0.37 -2.47
C ALA A 54 11.11 -0.31 -3.08
N ALA A 55 11.92 -1.35 -2.85
CA ALA A 55 13.26 -1.47 -3.41
C ALA A 55 13.27 -1.50 -4.96
N ARG A 56 12.16 -1.90 -5.62
CA ARG A 56 12.05 -1.88 -7.10
C ARG A 56 12.03 -0.46 -7.65
N ARG A 57 11.59 0.53 -6.88
CA ARG A 57 11.64 1.95 -7.29
C ARG A 57 13.08 2.44 -7.48
N TYR A 58 14.05 1.77 -6.86
CA TYR A 58 15.48 2.04 -6.96
C TYR A 58 16.23 1.03 -7.83
N GLY A 59 15.52 0.21 -8.62
CA GLY A 59 16.11 -0.76 -9.56
C GLY A 59 16.40 -2.15 -8.98
N HIS A 60 16.14 -2.40 -7.69
CA HIS A 60 16.34 -3.73 -7.10
C HIS A 60 15.13 -4.65 -7.38
N ARG A 61 15.31 -5.68 -8.21
CA ARG A 61 14.25 -6.64 -8.56
C ARG A 61 14.45 -7.99 -7.86
N LYS A 62 14.02 -8.07 -6.61
CA LYS A 62 13.91 -9.35 -5.88
C LYS A 62 12.58 -10.04 -6.21
N PRO A 63 12.56 -11.39 -6.27
CA PRO A 63 11.30 -12.13 -6.31
C PRO A 63 10.48 -11.84 -5.05
N PRO A 64 9.13 -11.92 -5.13
CA PRO A 64 8.30 -11.73 -3.96
C PRO A 64 8.63 -12.82 -2.92
N PRO A 65 8.89 -12.44 -1.66
CA PRO A 65 9.07 -13.40 -0.59
C PRO A 65 7.71 -14.01 -0.21
N ARG A 66 7.70 -15.01 0.67
CA ARG A 66 6.45 -15.59 1.16
C ARG A 66 5.67 -14.57 2.00
N ALA A 67 4.34 -14.59 1.95
CA ALA A 67 3.51 -13.60 2.63
C ALA A 67 3.81 -13.50 4.13
N GLU A 68 4.05 -14.63 4.80
CA GLU A 68 4.33 -14.69 6.24
C GLU A 68 5.59 -13.90 6.62
N THR A 69 6.54 -13.75 5.69
CA THR A 69 7.78 -13.01 5.94
C THR A 69 7.62 -11.50 5.84
N VAL A 70 6.61 -11.01 5.13
CA VAL A 70 6.35 -9.58 4.94
C VAL A 70 5.20 -9.06 5.80
N ASN A 71 4.34 -9.94 6.32
CA ASN A 71 3.26 -9.56 7.24
C ASN A 71 3.72 -8.68 8.42
N PRO A 72 4.88 -8.92 9.08
CA PRO A 72 5.33 -8.05 10.15
C PRO A 72 5.59 -6.60 9.73
N GLU A 73 5.76 -6.33 8.43
CA GLU A 73 5.99 -4.97 7.92
C GLU A 73 4.73 -4.10 8.00
N TYR A 74 3.52 -4.66 7.81
CA TYR A 74 2.29 -3.88 7.98
C TYR A 74 1.92 -3.68 9.46
N ILE A 75 2.39 -4.55 10.37
CA ILE A 75 2.18 -4.39 11.82
C ILE A 75 3.00 -3.19 12.35
N LYS A 76 4.12 -2.88 11.68
CA LYS A 76 5.00 -1.76 12.01
C LYS A 76 4.69 -0.48 11.22
N ALA A 77 3.81 -0.57 10.23
CA ALA A 77 3.38 0.52 9.38
C ALA A 77 2.26 1.29 10.09
#